data_AF-A0A0N5CGU1-F1
#
_entry.id   AF-A0A0N5CGU1-F1
#
_cell.length_a   1.000
_cell.length_b   1.000
_cell.length_c   1.000
_cell.angle_alpha   90.00
_cell.angle_beta   90.00
_cell.angle_gamma   90.00
#
_symmetry.space_group_name_H-M   'P 1'
#
loop_
_entity.id
_entity.type
_entity.pdbx_description
1 polymer ?
#
loop_
_entity_poly.entity_id
_entity_poly.type
_entity_poly.pdbx_seq_one_letter_code
_entity_poly.pdbx_strand_id
1 'polypeptide(L)'
;MDSNSDEICSEVQDDLSVLPDDALLLIFWELSLKDILHVNFVSKRFYGVVHKNYHRLRRREVHSISTKYNESCDNYPFHLEMTIRSVEDRDSHAIRHDDKKAKSIKSFDERTGFLKMFDIRNLDNFIVPVADNLDIFAILNRSFQAGTKIGEMVILELPENFSGGSEHSLRNFLRSRSFLSNIYVLLQQD
;
A
#
# COMPACT_ATOMS: atom_id res chain seq x y z
N MET A 1 50.31 -44.86 5.92
CA MET A 1 50.48 -43.40 6.06
C MET A 1 49.11 -42.83 5.81
N ASP A 2 48.32 -42.81 6.88
CA ASP A 2 46.94 -42.34 6.89
C ASP A 2 46.96 -40.83 7.07
N SER A 3 46.28 -40.11 6.18
CA SER A 3 46.01 -38.68 6.35
C SER A 3 44.50 -38.50 6.29
N ASN A 4 43.88 -38.83 7.43
CA ASN A 4 42.49 -38.53 7.70
C ASN A 4 42.40 -37.03 8.01
N SER A 5 42.12 -36.21 7.00
CA SER A 5 41.78 -34.80 7.20
C SER A 5 40.32 -34.75 7.65
N ASP A 6 40.12 -34.83 8.97
CA ASP A 6 38.85 -34.49 9.59
C ASP A 6 38.64 -32.98 9.40
N GLU A 7 38.01 -32.64 8.28
CA GLU A 7 37.52 -31.31 7.96
C GLU A 7 36.39 -31.02 8.95
N ILE A 8 36.74 -30.38 10.07
CA ILE A 8 35.79 -29.87 11.06
C ILE A 8 34.95 -28.80 10.37
N CYS A 9 33.83 -29.25 9.81
CA CYS A 9 32.77 -28.41 9.29
C CYS A 9 32.17 -27.68 10.49
N SER A 10 32.63 -26.46 10.77
CA SER A 10 32.05 -25.67 11.85
C SER A 10 30.62 -25.35 11.45
N GLU A 11 29.65 -26.01 12.07
CA GLU A 11 28.25 -25.60 12.06
C GLU A 11 28.20 -24.20 12.65
N VAL A 12 28.21 -23.19 11.77
CA VAL A 12 27.87 -21.82 12.14
C VAL A 12 26.44 -21.90 12.67
N GLN A 13 26.27 -21.75 13.98
CA GLN A 13 24.96 -21.64 14.60
C GLN A 13 24.21 -20.51 13.89
N ASP A 14 23.14 -20.87 13.19
CA ASP A 14 22.32 -19.94 12.46
C ASP A 14 21.52 -19.13 13.49
N ASP A 15 22.05 -17.99 13.92
CA ASP A 15 21.44 -17.10 14.92
C ASP A 15 20.05 -16.59 14.47
N LEU A 16 19.73 -16.72 13.18
CA LEU A 16 18.41 -16.46 12.62
C LEU A 16 17.38 -17.54 12.96
N SER A 17 17.79 -18.69 13.50
CA SER A 17 16.90 -19.74 13.98
C SER A 17 16.06 -19.27 15.19
N VAL A 18 16.53 -18.24 15.90
CA VAL A 18 15.90 -17.69 17.11
C VAL A 18 14.63 -16.87 16.82
N LEU A 19 14.54 -16.21 15.67
CA LEU A 19 13.35 -15.40 15.36
C LEU A 19 12.15 -16.30 15.06
N PRO A 20 10.96 -16.11 15.64
CA PRO A 20 9.76 -16.85 15.25
C PRO A 20 9.30 -16.49 13.83
N ASP A 21 8.61 -17.42 13.16
CA ASP A 21 8.14 -17.24 11.78
C ASP A 21 7.24 -16.00 11.61
N ASP A 22 6.44 -15.65 12.62
CA ASP A 22 5.60 -14.45 12.61
C ASP A 22 6.43 -13.15 12.61
N ALA A 23 7.56 -13.14 13.32
CA ALA A 23 8.48 -12.00 13.29
C ALA A 23 9.19 -11.90 11.93
N LEU A 24 9.60 -13.03 11.35
CA LEU A 24 10.15 -13.08 9.99
C LEU A 24 9.12 -12.56 8.97
N LEU A 25 7.85 -12.93 9.11
CA LEU A 25 6.80 -12.45 8.24
C LEU A 25 6.64 -10.92 8.31
N LEU A 26 6.69 -10.33 9.50
CA LEU A 26 6.65 -8.88 9.67
C LEU A 26 7.86 -8.19 9.02
N ILE A 27 9.05 -8.79 9.11
CA ILE A 27 10.24 -8.28 8.41
C ILE A 27 10.05 -8.38 6.90
N PHE A 28 9.61 -9.53 6.40
CA PHE A 28 9.37 -9.75 4.97
C PHE A 28 8.26 -8.86 4.42
N TRP A 29 7.31 -8.48 5.27
CA TRP A 29 6.25 -7.54 4.91
C TRP A 29 6.80 -6.18 4.52
N GLU A 30 7.92 -5.74 5.10
CA GLU A 30 8.54 -4.45 4.76
C GLU A 30 9.37 -4.51 3.47
N LEU A 31 9.67 -5.71 2.97
CA LEU A 31 10.48 -5.91 1.77
C LEU A 31 9.70 -5.63 0.49
N SER A 32 10.43 -5.24 -0.57
CA SER A 32 9.85 -5.17 -1.90
C SER A 32 9.59 -6.58 -2.45
N LEU A 33 8.66 -6.72 -3.41
CA LEU A 33 8.40 -8.02 -4.03
C LEU A 33 9.67 -8.64 -4.66
N LYS A 34 10.55 -7.79 -5.21
CA LYS A 34 11.84 -8.23 -5.77
C LYS A 34 12.75 -8.80 -4.67
N ASP A 35 12.79 -8.17 -3.50
CA ASP A 35 13.59 -8.64 -2.38
C ASP A 35 13.00 -9.90 -1.76
N ILE A 36 11.68 -10.04 -1.72
CA ILE A 36 11.00 -11.27 -1.30
C ILE A 36 11.39 -12.45 -2.20
N LEU A 37 11.57 -12.23 -3.51
CA LEU A 37 12.10 -13.26 -4.41
C LEU A 37 13.52 -13.67 -4.02
N HIS A 38 14.40 -12.75 -3.60
CA HIS A 38 15.73 -13.09 -3.11
C HIS A 38 15.69 -13.82 -1.77
N VAL A 39 14.81 -13.41 -0.86
CA VAL A 39 14.59 -14.06 0.46
C VAL A 39 14.25 -15.55 0.30
N ASN A 40 13.51 -15.92 -0.75
CA ASN A 40 13.22 -17.32 -1.06
C ASN A 40 14.47 -18.18 -1.32
N PHE A 41 15.58 -17.57 -1.71
CA PHE A 41 16.83 -18.27 -2.00
C PHE A 41 17.83 -18.25 -0.83
N VAL A 42 17.55 -17.50 0.25
CA VAL A 42 18.46 -17.40 1.41
C VAL A 42 18.45 -18.70 2.22
N SER A 43 17.28 -19.25 2.54
CA SER A 43 17.17 -20.49 3.31
C SER A 43 15.84 -21.21 3.06
N LYS A 44 15.82 -22.53 3.32
CA LYS A 44 14.59 -23.35 3.27
C LYS A 44 13.52 -22.82 4.22
N ARG A 45 13.93 -22.28 5.38
CA ARG A 45 13.02 -21.70 6.36
C ARG A 45 12.33 -20.46 5.80
N PHE A 46 13.10 -19.53 5.24
CA PHE A 46 12.58 -18.30 4.65
C PHE A 46 11.63 -18.59 3.50
N TYR A 47 12.03 -19.50 2.60
CA TYR A 47 11.14 -20.03 1.56
C TYR A 47 9.83 -20.54 2.15
N GLY A 48 9.88 -21.36 3.21
CA GLY A 48 8.70 -21.88 3.88
C GLY A 48 7.78 -20.79 4.43
N VAL A 49 8.34 -19.77 5.10
CA VAL A 49 7.58 -18.62 5.63
C VAL A 49 6.94 -17.83 4.50
N VAL A 50 7.70 -17.49 3.46
CA VAL A 50 7.19 -16.74 2.31
C VAL A 50 6.12 -17.54 1.58
N HIS A 51 6.37 -18.81 1.28
CA HIS A 51 5.44 -19.66 0.53
C HIS A 51 4.10 -19.83 1.26
N LYS A 52 4.12 -20.13 2.57
CA LYS A 52 2.90 -20.24 3.40
C LYS A 52 2.13 -18.92 3.48
N ASN A 53 2.82 -17.79 3.42
CA ASN A 53 2.24 -16.46 3.56
C ASN A 53 2.24 -15.66 2.25
N TYR A 54 2.39 -16.32 1.10
CA TYR A 54 2.62 -15.62 -0.18
C TYR A 54 1.46 -14.69 -0.54
N HIS A 55 0.24 -15.11 -0.22
CA HIS A 55 -0.98 -14.30 -0.39
C HIS A 55 -1.00 -13.03 0.48
N ARG A 56 -0.27 -13.01 1.60
CA ARG A 56 -0.09 -11.85 2.48
C ARG A 56 1.02 -10.95 1.93
N LEU A 57 2.12 -11.56 1.49
CA LEU A 57 3.32 -10.86 1.03
C LEU A 57 3.20 -10.28 -0.39
N ARG A 58 2.43 -10.92 -1.28
CA ARG A 58 2.13 -10.40 -2.61
C ARG A 58 1.09 -9.30 -2.51
N ARG A 59 1.56 -8.08 -2.26
CA ARG A 59 0.72 -6.89 -2.30
C ARG A 59 0.05 -6.80 -3.68
N ARG A 60 -1.28 -6.75 -3.70
CA ARG A 60 -2.02 -6.60 -4.95
C ARG A 60 -1.89 -5.16 -5.41
N GLU A 61 -1.67 -4.97 -6.71
CA GLU A 61 -1.60 -3.65 -7.31
C GLU A 61 -3.00 -3.03 -7.32
N VAL A 62 -3.12 -1.89 -6.66
CA VAL A 62 -4.32 -1.06 -6.70
C VAL A 62 -4.05 0.03 -7.71
N HIS A 63 -4.97 0.20 -8.66
CA HIS A 63 -4.84 1.21 -9.70
C HIS A 63 -5.89 2.32 -9.56
N SER A 64 -6.95 2.11 -8.78
CA SER A 64 -7.91 3.16 -8.47
C SER A 64 -8.28 3.13 -6.99
N ILE A 65 -8.27 4.30 -6.36
CA ILE A 65 -8.74 4.49 -4.99
C ILE A 65 -9.80 5.61 -4.99
N SER A 66 -10.96 5.33 -4.41
CA SER A 66 -11.97 6.33 -4.09
C SER A 66 -12.20 6.34 -2.59
N THR A 67 -12.22 7.53 -2.02
CA THR A 67 -12.67 7.73 -0.64
C THR A 67 -14.05 8.37 -0.65
N LYS A 68 -14.88 7.98 0.30
CA LYS A 68 -16.14 8.66 0.63
C LYS A 68 -16.08 8.98 2.11
N TYR A 69 -16.48 10.19 2.46
CA TYR A 69 -16.57 10.62 3.84
C TYR A 69 -18.05 10.80 4.18
N ASN A 70 -18.48 10.22 5.30
CA ASN A 70 -19.85 10.36 5.77
C ASN A 70 -19.84 10.93 7.19
N GLU A 71 -20.11 12.24 7.30
CA GLU A 71 -20.19 12.96 8.58
C GLU A 71 -21.28 12.42 9.50
N SER A 72 -22.36 11.86 8.93
CA SER A 72 -23.47 11.35 9.73
C SER A 72 -23.19 9.98 10.35
N CYS A 73 -21.99 9.41 10.17
CA CYS A 73 -21.64 8.08 10.64
C CYS A 73 -20.61 8.13 11.78
N ASP A 74 -21.10 8.16 13.03
CA ASP A 74 -20.27 8.21 14.25
C ASP A 74 -19.24 7.07 14.36
N ASN A 75 -19.51 5.92 13.73
CA ASN A 75 -18.69 4.72 13.89
C ASN A 75 -17.64 4.52 12.80
N TYR A 76 -17.89 4.97 11.56
CA TYR A 76 -17.02 4.73 10.40
C TYR A 76 -17.08 5.92 9.44
N PRO A 77 -16.38 7.02 9.76
CA PRO A 77 -16.47 8.24 8.97
C PRO A 77 -15.88 8.07 7.56
N PHE A 78 -15.02 7.06 7.35
CA PHE A 78 -14.38 6.80 6.05
C PHE A 78 -14.90 5.51 5.41
N HIS A 79 -15.29 5.61 4.16
CA HIS A 79 -15.49 4.46 3.29
C HIS A 79 -14.46 4.49 2.17
N LEU A 80 -13.65 3.45 2.09
CA LEU A 80 -12.58 3.32 1.11
C LEU A 80 -12.95 2.25 0.09
N GLU A 81 -13.06 2.65 -1.17
CA GLU A 81 -13.26 1.77 -2.32
C GLU A 81 -11.98 1.72 -3.12
N MET A 82 -11.57 0.52 -3.53
CA MET A 82 -10.37 0.29 -4.30
C MET A 82 -10.66 -0.67 -5.44
N THR A 83 -10.02 -0.41 -6.57
CA THR A 83 -10.00 -1.33 -7.70
C THR A 83 -8.63 -1.95 -7.81
N ILE A 84 -8.58 -3.27 -7.71
CA ILE A 84 -7.38 -4.07 -7.68
C ILE A 84 -7.25 -4.73 -9.04
N ARG A 85 -6.08 -4.57 -9.68
CA ARG A 85 -5.80 -5.29 -10.92
C ARG A 85 -5.69 -6.78 -10.59
N SER A 86 -6.45 -7.62 -11.30
CA SER A 86 -6.19 -9.05 -11.22
C SER A 86 -4.75 -9.29 -11.67
N VAL A 87 -4.07 -10.16 -10.95
CA VAL A 87 -2.75 -10.57 -11.39
C VAL A 87 -2.94 -11.53 -12.55
N GLU A 88 -2.85 -11.02 -13.78
CA GLU A 88 -2.70 -11.87 -14.95
C GLU A 88 -1.39 -12.66 -14.83
N ASP A 89 -1.49 -13.95 -15.08
CA ASP A 89 -0.35 -14.67 -15.60
C ASP A 89 -0.09 -14.11 -17.01
N ARG A 90 1.12 -13.60 -17.27
CA ARG A 90 1.43 -12.88 -18.53
C ARG A 90 1.22 -13.75 -19.77
N ASP A 91 1.16 -15.06 -19.58
CA ASP A 91 0.96 -16.05 -20.63
C ASP A 91 -0.53 -16.45 -20.81
N SER A 92 -1.42 -15.96 -19.95
CA SER A 92 -2.85 -16.22 -20.07
C SER A 92 -3.53 -15.17 -20.95
N HIS A 93 -4.15 -15.59 -22.05
CA HIS A 93 -5.05 -14.76 -22.88
C HIS A 93 -6.40 -14.47 -22.17
N ALA A 94 -6.42 -14.49 -20.84
CA ALA A 94 -7.62 -14.23 -20.07
C ALA A 94 -7.98 -12.74 -20.15
N ILE A 95 -9.27 -12.43 -20.06
CA ILE A 95 -9.74 -11.04 -20.01
C ILE A 95 -9.36 -10.48 -18.64
N ARG A 96 -8.75 -9.29 -18.61
CA ARG A 96 -8.51 -8.54 -17.37
C ARG A 96 -9.82 -8.30 -16.64
N HIS A 97 -9.90 -8.79 -15.40
CA HIS A 97 -11.01 -8.54 -14.52
C HIS A 97 -10.52 -7.70 -13.35
N ASP A 98 -11.16 -6.55 -13.15
CA ASP A 98 -10.87 -5.67 -12.04
C ASP A 98 -11.68 -6.10 -10.82
N ASP A 99 -10.99 -6.38 -9.71
CA ASP A 99 -11.62 -6.72 -8.44
C ASP A 99 -11.91 -5.44 -7.67
N LYS A 100 -13.20 -5.17 -7.41
CA LYS A 100 -13.61 -4.07 -6.53
C LYS A 100 -13.61 -4.52 -5.07
N LYS A 101 -12.97 -3.75 -4.20
CA LYS A 101 -12.95 -3.98 -2.77
C LYS A 101 -13.33 -2.71 -2.02
N ALA A 102 -14.30 -2.83 -1.13
CA ALA A 102 -14.75 -1.74 -0.27
C ALA A 102 -14.48 -2.08 1.20
N LYS A 103 -14.09 -1.09 2.00
CA LYS A 103 -13.93 -1.23 3.45
C LYS A 103 -14.32 0.05 4.17
N SER A 104 -15.15 -0.10 5.20
CA SER A 104 -15.43 0.97 6.17
C SER A 104 -14.32 1.03 7.22
N ILE A 105 -13.85 2.23 7.53
CA ILE A 105 -12.65 2.46 8.34
C ILE A 105 -12.97 3.42 9.48
N LYS A 106 -12.61 3.01 10.71
CA LYS A 106 -12.93 3.76 11.93
C LYS A 106 -11.92 4.85 12.24
N SER A 107 -10.66 4.57 11.95
CA SER A 107 -9.53 5.41 12.38
C SER A 107 -8.46 5.54 11.30
N PHE A 108 -7.59 6.55 11.47
CA PHE A 108 -6.46 6.77 10.58
C PHE A 108 -5.42 5.67 10.61
N ASP A 109 -5.18 5.07 11.77
CA ASP A 109 -4.24 3.97 11.92
C ASP A 109 -4.76 2.72 11.21
N GLU A 110 -6.07 2.44 11.34
CA GLU A 110 -6.71 1.36 10.58
C GLU A 110 -6.61 1.61 9.07
N ARG A 111 -6.83 2.86 8.63
CA ARG A 111 -6.70 3.24 7.22
C ARG A 111 -5.31 2.99 6.68
N THR A 112 -4.31 3.48 7.41
CA THR A 112 -2.90 3.40 7.01
C THR A 112 -2.44 1.94 6.99
N GLY A 113 -2.80 1.16 8.01
CA GLY A 113 -2.53 -0.28 8.05
C GLY A 113 -3.18 -1.02 6.89
N PHE A 114 -4.43 -0.68 6.54
CA PHE A 114 -5.13 -1.29 5.42
C PHE A 114 -4.51 -0.93 4.06
N LEU A 115 -4.17 0.34 3.81
CA LEU A 115 -3.52 0.76 2.57
C LEU A 115 -2.12 0.14 2.38
N LYS A 116 -1.36 -0.06 3.48
CA LYS A 116 -0.06 -0.74 3.45
C LYS A 116 -0.12 -2.19 2.95
N MET A 117 -1.30 -2.81 2.91
CA MET A 117 -1.49 -4.16 2.34
C MET A 117 -1.47 -4.20 0.82
N PHE A 118 -1.50 -3.03 0.16
CA PHE A 118 -1.61 -2.92 -1.28
C PHE A 118 -0.39 -2.22 -1.87
N ASP A 119 -0.09 -2.53 -3.13
CA ASP A 119 0.87 -1.76 -3.90
C ASP A 119 0.15 -0.57 -4.54
N ILE A 120 0.34 0.61 -3.94
CA ILE A 120 -0.28 1.88 -4.34
C ILE A 120 0.75 2.84 -4.96
N ARG A 121 1.89 2.33 -5.43
CA ARG A 121 2.96 3.16 -6.00
C ARG A 121 2.59 3.77 -7.35
N ASN A 122 1.66 3.13 -8.07
CA ASN A 122 1.14 3.61 -9.36
C ASN A 122 -0.39 3.56 -9.30
N LEU A 123 -1.02 4.72 -9.14
CA LEU A 123 -2.46 4.87 -9.24
C LEU A 123 -2.80 5.49 -10.58
N ASP A 124 -3.74 4.89 -11.30
CA ASP A 124 -4.37 5.50 -12.47
C ASP A 124 -5.29 6.63 -12.01
N ASN A 125 -6.14 6.35 -11.01
CA ASN A 125 -7.17 7.27 -10.53
C ASN A 125 -7.18 7.38 -9.01
N PHE A 126 -7.32 8.61 -8.51
CA PHE A 126 -7.49 8.86 -7.09
C PHE A 126 -8.56 9.91 -6.82
N ILE A 127 -9.67 9.49 -6.21
CA ILE A 127 -10.83 10.34 -5.92
C ILE A 127 -10.91 10.62 -4.41
N VAL A 128 -10.87 11.92 -4.07
CA VAL A 128 -10.84 12.40 -2.70
C VAL A 128 -11.93 13.45 -2.49
N PRO A 129 -12.92 13.21 -1.61
CA PRO A 129 -13.83 14.23 -1.18
C PRO A 129 -13.13 15.11 -0.14
N VAL A 130 -13.28 16.42 -0.26
CA VAL A 130 -12.89 17.35 0.80
C VAL A 130 -14.03 17.43 1.79
N ALA A 131 -13.71 17.18 3.05
CA ALA A 131 -14.64 17.36 4.16
C ALA A 131 -14.16 18.56 4.98
N ASP A 132 -15.08 19.41 5.41
CA ASP A 132 -14.82 20.74 5.96
C ASP A 132 -13.98 20.75 7.26
N ASN A 133 -13.81 19.60 7.90
CA ASN A 133 -13.14 19.48 9.20
C ASN A 133 -11.93 18.54 9.22
N LEU A 134 -11.54 18.00 8.07
CA LEU A 134 -10.51 16.96 8.02
C LEU A 134 -9.37 17.37 7.08
N ASP A 135 -8.16 17.45 7.61
CA ASP A 135 -6.96 17.62 6.80
C ASP A 135 -6.62 16.31 6.07
N ILE A 136 -7.48 15.97 5.09
CA ILE A 136 -7.40 14.74 4.33
C ILE A 136 -6.05 14.62 3.64
N PHE A 137 -5.50 15.72 3.15
CA PHE A 137 -4.21 15.76 2.47
C PHE A 137 -3.04 15.48 3.42
N ALA A 138 -3.06 15.96 4.67
CA ALA A 138 -2.06 15.56 5.67
C ALA A 138 -2.12 14.06 5.95
N ILE A 139 -3.32 13.50 6.03
CA ILE A 139 -3.47 12.06 6.32
C ILE A 139 -3.04 11.23 5.10
N LEU A 140 -3.40 11.65 3.89
CA LEU A 140 -2.96 11.00 2.66
C LEU A 140 -1.44 11.09 2.48
N ASN A 141 -0.81 12.20 2.89
CA ASN A 141 0.64 12.33 2.90
C ASN A 141 1.33 11.26 3.77
N ARG A 142 0.70 10.84 4.87
CA ARG A 142 1.21 9.75 5.73
C ARG A 142 0.97 8.37 5.15
N SER A 143 -0.12 8.18 4.41
CA SER A 143 -0.50 6.88 3.85
C SER A 143 0.27 6.54 2.57
N PHE A 144 0.59 7.53 1.74
CA PHE A 144 1.31 7.32 0.47
C PHE A 144 2.82 7.43 0.65
N GLN A 145 3.56 6.63 -0.12
CA GLN A 145 5.02 6.70 -0.15
C GLN A 145 5.49 7.88 -1.01
N ALA A 146 6.66 8.43 -0.69
CA ALA A 146 7.30 9.42 -1.56
C ALA A 146 7.50 8.84 -2.96
N GLY A 147 7.15 9.64 -3.99
CA GLY A 147 7.25 9.20 -5.38
C GLY A 147 6.12 8.28 -5.87
N THR A 148 5.03 8.10 -5.11
CA THR A 148 3.80 7.52 -5.66
C THR A 148 3.38 8.32 -6.90
N LYS A 149 3.15 7.61 -8.00
CA LYS A 149 2.64 8.15 -9.25
C LYS A 149 1.13 8.12 -9.25
N ILE A 150 0.52 9.26 -9.50
CA ILE A 150 -0.93 9.38 -9.63
C ILE A 150 -1.20 9.90 -11.04
N GLY A 151 -1.96 9.15 -11.83
CA GLY A 151 -2.43 9.56 -13.14
C GLY A 151 -3.35 10.75 -12.99
N GLU A 152 -4.58 10.46 -12.62
CA GLU A 152 -5.65 11.41 -12.40
C GLU A 152 -5.98 11.53 -10.91
N MET A 153 -6.07 12.77 -10.44
CA MET A 153 -6.58 13.08 -9.11
C MET A 153 -7.84 13.93 -9.25
N VAL A 154 -8.95 13.46 -8.67
CA VAL A 154 -10.21 14.19 -8.62
C VAL A 154 -10.48 14.58 -7.18
N ILE A 155 -10.54 15.88 -6.94
CA ILE A 155 -10.90 16.46 -5.66
C ILE A 155 -12.37 16.89 -5.76
N LEU A 156 -13.23 16.24 -4.99
CA LEU A 156 -14.66 16.53 -4.94
C LEU A 156 -14.95 17.53 -3.84
N GLU A 157 -15.88 18.46 -4.11
CA GLU A 157 -16.51 19.31 -3.10
C GLU A 157 -15.51 20.19 -2.36
N LEU A 158 -14.64 20.89 -3.10
CA LEU A 158 -13.74 21.87 -2.48
C LEU A 158 -14.60 23.06 -1.96
N PRO A 159 -14.63 23.33 -0.64
CA PRO A 159 -15.42 24.45 -0.12
C PRO A 159 -14.88 25.77 -0.66
N GLU A 160 -15.76 26.75 -0.90
CA GLU A 160 -15.36 28.08 -1.41
C GLU A 160 -14.34 28.77 -0.48
N ASN A 161 -14.42 28.47 0.81
CA ASN A 161 -13.55 29.02 1.85
C ASN A 161 -12.30 28.17 2.13
N PHE A 162 -11.90 27.31 1.19
CA PHE A 162 -10.69 26.48 1.31
C PHE A 162 -9.44 27.37 1.49
N SER A 163 -9.06 27.58 2.75
CA SER A 163 -8.01 28.51 3.14
C SER A 163 -7.25 28.01 4.36
N GLY A 164 -6.06 28.55 4.58
CA GLY A 164 -5.25 28.25 5.77
C GLY A 164 -4.59 26.87 5.74
N GLY A 165 -4.78 26.07 6.80
CA GLY A 165 -4.05 24.81 7.03
C GLY A 165 -4.28 23.74 5.96
N SER A 166 -5.52 23.56 5.52
CA SER A 166 -5.90 22.56 4.51
C SER A 166 -5.27 22.86 3.15
N GLU A 167 -5.14 24.14 2.78
CA GLU A 167 -4.46 24.56 1.57
C GLU A 167 -2.95 24.23 1.61
N HIS A 168 -2.32 24.50 2.76
CA HIS A 168 -0.92 24.15 2.95
C HIS A 168 -0.69 22.64 2.83
N SER A 169 -1.55 21.83 3.44
CA SER A 169 -1.48 20.37 3.35
C SER A 169 -1.75 19.83 1.96
N LEU A 170 -2.70 20.41 1.21
CA LEU A 170 -2.88 20.10 -0.21
C LEU A 170 -1.61 20.42 -1.01
N ARG A 171 -1.06 21.62 -0.87
CA ARG A 171 0.17 22.01 -1.57
C ARG A 171 1.33 21.08 -1.23
N ASN A 172 1.48 20.69 0.03
CA ASN A 172 2.49 19.72 0.47
C ASN A 172 2.26 18.34 -0.14
N PHE A 173 1.01 17.88 -0.20
CA PHE A 173 0.63 16.64 -0.86
C PHE A 173 0.96 16.67 -2.35
N LEU A 174 0.62 17.75 -3.04
CA LEU A 174 0.91 17.90 -4.46
C LEU A 174 2.43 17.95 -4.74
N ARG A 175 3.23 18.54 -3.85
CA ARG A 175 4.69 18.59 -3.99
C ARG A 175 5.39 17.25 -3.74
N SER A 176 4.82 16.41 -2.89
CA SER A 176 5.46 15.15 -2.48
C SER A 176 5.23 13.99 -3.47
N ARG A 177 4.47 14.24 -4.55
CA ARG A 177 4.00 13.25 -5.51
C ARG A 177 4.29 13.67 -6.94
N SER A 178 4.47 12.68 -7.80
CA SER A 178 4.56 12.90 -9.25
C SER A 178 3.20 12.65 -9.88
N PHE A 179 2.59 13.70 -10.42
CA PHE A 179 1.37 13.60 -11.19
C PHE A 179 1.72 13.36 -12.67
N LEU A 180 1.06 12.39 -13.29
CA LEU A 180 1.35 12.01 -14.67
C LEU A 180 0.47 12.72 -15.68
N SER A 181 -0.74 13.14 -15.31
CA SER A 181 -1.64 13.86 -16.23
C SER A 181 -2.26 15.09 -15.59
N ASN A 182 -3.37 14.93 -14.85
CA ASN A 182 -4.28 16.01 -14.54
C ASN A 182 -4.77 15.98 -13.08
N ILE A 183 -5.00 17.17 -12.53
CA ILE A 183 -5.71 17.38 -11.26
C ILE A 183 -7.02 18.09 -11.61
N TYR A 184 -8.14 17.46 -11.29
CA TYR A 184 -9.46 18.05 -11.46
C TYR A 184 -10.02 18.44 -10.10
N VAL A 185 -10.43 19.70 -9.97
CA VAL A 185 -11.16 20.20 -8.81
C VAL A 185 -12.58 20.43 -9.26
N LEU A 186 -13.49 19.60 -8.75
CA LEU A 186 -14.92 19.77 -9.00
C LEU A 186 -15.50 20.62 -7.88
N LEU A 187 -15.86 21.85 -8.24
CA LEU A 187 -16.61 22.74 -7.37
C LEU A 187 -18.06 22.27 -7.32
N GLN A 188 -18.67 22.28 -6.13
CA GLN A 188 -20.09 22.04 -5.98
C GLN A 188 -20.84 23.12 -6.78
N GLN A 189 -21.68 22.71 -7.73
CA GLN A 189 -22.64 23.61 -8.36
C GLN A 189 -23.95 23.46 -7.59
N ASP A 190 -24.31 24.52 -6.87
CA ASP A 190 -25.61 24.66 -6.19
C ASP A 190 -26.79 24.65 -7.18
#